data_AF-A0A268QU58-F1
#
_entry.id   AF-A0A268QU58-F1
#
_cell.length_a   1.000
_cell.length_b   1.000
_cell.length_c   1.000
_cell.angle_alpha   90.00
_cell.angle_beta   90.00
_cell.angle_gamma   90.00
#
_symmetry.space_group_name_H-M   'P 1'
#
loop_
_entity.id
_entity.type
_entity.pdbx_description
1 polymer ?
#
loop_
_entity_poly.entity_id
_entity_poly.type
_entity_poly.pdbx_seq_one_letter_code
_entity_poly.pdbx_strand_id
1 'polypeptide(L)' 'YPLGGSFAEIISDATGIDTNAEVSGASAENMNTLKDGNAEIAFSQTDIASYAQEGKLMFEGAAVDNV' A
#
# COMPACT_ATOMS: atom_id res chain seq x y z
N TYR A 1 -2.35 10.55 10.89
CA TYR A 1 -1.66 10.09 9.66
C TYR A 1 -0.46 10.95 9.30
N PRO A 2 0.44 11.29 10.25
CA PRO A 2 1.52 12.23 9.95
C PRO A 2 2.49 11.71 8.89
N LEU A 3 2.84 10.41 8.93
CA LEU A 3 3.79 9.85 7.98
C LEU A 3 3.26 9.86 6.53
N GLY A 4 2.08 9.27 6.30
CA GLY A 4 1.47 9.25 4.96
C GLY A 4 1.20 10.65 4.42
N GLY A 5 0.69 11.57 5.26
CA GLY A 5 0.47 12.97 4.86
C GLY A 5 1.77 13.68 4.48
N SER A 6 2.85 13.50 5.23
CA SER A 6 4.15 14.07 4.88
C SER A 6 4.72 13.51 3.58
N PHE A 7 4.55 12.21 3.31
CA PHE A 7 4.95 11.65 2.02
C PHE A 7 4.10 12.20 0.87
N ALA A 8 2.79 12.33 1.08
CA ALA A 8 1.89 12.92 0.08
C ALA A 8 2.29 14.37 -0.27
N GLU A 9 2.62 15.18 0.74
CA GLU A 9 3.13 16.55 0.56
C GLU A 9 4.46 16.57 -0.21
N ILE A 10 5.43 15.74 0.21
CA ILE A 10 6.74 15.63 -0.47
C ILE A 10 6.59 15.22 -1.94
N ILE A 11 5.77 14.21 -2.22
CA ILE A 11 5.54 13.72 -3.59
C ILE A 11 4.86 14.81 -4.42
N SER A 12 3.82 15.46 -3.87
CA SER A 12 3.12 16.55 -4.55
C SER A 12 4.06 17.71 -4.88
N ASP A 13 4.88 18.15 -3.93
CA ASP A 13 5.83 19.25 -4.11
C ASP A 13 6.93 18.91 -5.14
N ALA A 14 7.42 17.67 -5.12
CA ALA A 14 8.50 17.24 -5.99
C ALA A 14 8.07 16.94 -7.43
N THR A 15 6.80 16.53 -7.63
CA THR A 15 6.33 15.99 -8.91
C THR A 15 5.19 16.78 -9.55
N GLY A 16 4.47 17.59 -8.77
CA GLY A 16 3.22 18.24 -9.19
C GLY A 16 2.04 17.27 -9.32
N ILE A 17 2.17 16.01 -8.89
CA ILE A 17 1.08 15.03 -8.88
C ILE A 17 0.23 15.25 -7.63
N ASP A 18 -1.07 15.39 -7.80
CA ASP A 18 -2.02 15.45 -6.67
C ASP A 18 -1.96 14.14 -5.88
N THR A 19 -1.45 14.20 -4.65
CA THR A 19 -1.22 13.03 -3.81
C THR A 19 -1.90 13.25 -2.47
N ASN A 20 -2.62 12.24 -2.00
CA ASN A 20 -3.28 12.24 -0.70
C ASN A 20 -2.80 11.06 0.16
N ALA A 21 -3.27 11.01 1.41
CA ALA A 21 -2.99 9.91 2.32
C ALA A 21 -4.29 9.36 2.87
N GLU A 22 -4.51 8.06 2.68
CA GLU A 22 -5.73 7.38 3.12
C GLU A 22 -5.52 6.60 4.42
N VAL A 23 -6.62 6.45 5.15
CA VAL A 23 -6.68 5.64 6.38
C VAL A 23 -7.00 4.20 6.00
N SER A 24 -6.33 3.23 6.62
CA SER A 24 -6.64 1.81 6.44
C SER A 24 -6.58 1.04 7.75
N GLY A 25 -7.09 -0.19 7.72
CA GLY A 25 -7.11 -1.09 8.86
C GLY A 25 -5.79 -1.79 9.20
N ALA A 26 -4.82 -1.90 8.27
CA ALA A 26 -3.41 -2.35 8.48
C ALA A 26 -2.73 -2.70 7.14
N SER A 27 -1.51 -3.27 7.21
CA SER A 27 -0.73 -3.75 6.06
C SER A 27 -1.45 -4.77 5.17
N ALA A 28 -2.25 -5.69 5.72
CA ALA A 28 -2.95 -6.68 4.88
C ALA A 28 -4.03 -6.02 4.00
N GLU A 29 -4.76 -5.05 4.57
CA GLU A 29 -5.71 -4.24 3.81
C GLU A 29 -5.00 -3.38 2.77
N ASN A 30 -3.87 -2.76 3.13
CA ASN A 30 -3.04 -2.00 2.20
C ASN A 30 -2.62 -2.81 0.97
N MET A 31 -2.20 -4.07 1.15
CA MET A 31 -1.85 -4.93 0.01
C MET A 31 -3.06 -5.25 -0.88
N ASN A 32 -4.24 -5.44 -0.30
CA ASN A 32 -5.46 -5.62 -1.08
C ASN A 32 -5.85 -4.35 -1.83
N THR A 33 -5.70 -3.16 -1.22
CA THR A 33 -5.96 -1.89 -1.90
C THR A 33 -5.02 -1.67 -3.09
N LEU A 34 -3.74 -2.05 -2.96
CA LEU A 34 -2.79 -2.07 -4.08
C LEU A 34 -3.23 -3.07 -5.14
N LYS A 35 -3.57 -4.30 -4.75
CA LYS A 35 -4.06 -5.36 -5.65
C LYS A 35 -5.23 -4.89 -6.52
N ASP A 36 -6.19 -4.21 -5.90
CA ASP A 36 -7.41 -3.74 -6.55
C ASP A 36 -7.17 -2.48 -7.42
N GLY A 37 -5.96 -1.90 -7.36
CA GLY A 37 -5.61 -0.67 -8.09
C GLY A 37 -6.27 0.58 -7.52
N ASN A 38 -6.70 0.53 -6.25
CA ASN A 38 -7.33 1.66 -5.55
C ASN A 38 -6.32 2.52 -4.79
N ALA A 39 -5.04 2.13 -4.80
CA ALA A 39 -3.92 2.92 -4.32
C ALA A 39 -2.66 2.59 -5.13
N GLU A 40 -1.76 3.57 -5.24
CA GLU A 40 -0.50 3.44 -5.97
C GLU A 40 0.70 3.19 -5.04
N ILE A 41 0.60 3.60 -3.77
CA ILE A 41 1.65 3.49 -2.75
C ILE A 41 1.00 3.03 -1.44
N ALA A 42 1.61 2.08 -0.75
CA ALA A 42 1.15 1.70 0.58
C ALA A 42 2.28 1.32 1.54
N PHE A 43 2.03 1.54 2.83
CA PHE A 43 2.94 1.10 3.89
C PHE A 43 2.63 -0.35 4.28
N SER A 44 3.67 -1.17 4.38
CA SER A 44 3.56 -2.55 4.83
C SER A 44 4.65 -2.91 5.82
N GLN A 45 4.35 -3.88 6.68
CA GLN A 45 5.38 -4.68 7.32
C GLN A 45 5.97 -5.66 6.29
N THR A 46 7.28 -5.93 6.40
CA THR A 46 8.03 -6.71 5.40
C THR A 46 7.50 -8.14 5.25
N ASP A 47 7.08 -8.76 6.35
CA ASP A 47 6.50 -10.10 6.36
C ASP A 47 5.15 -10.12 5.62
N ILE A 48 4.27 -9.15 5.88
CA ILE A 48 2.98 -9.03 5.18
C ILE A 48 3.17 -8.81 3.68
N ALA A 49 4.15 -8.00 3.27
CA ALA A 49 4.47 -7.80 1.85
C ALA A 49 4.95 -9.10 1.18
N SER A 50 5.84 -9.86 1.84
CA SER A 50 6.29 -11.18 1.36
C SER A 50 5.13 -12.18 1.27
N TYR A 51 4.24 -12.22 2.26
CA TYR A 51 3.07 -13.10 2.22
C TYR A 51 2.09 -12.73 1.10
N ALA A 52 1.92 -11.43 0.83
CA ALA A 52 1.08 -10.93 -0.25
C ALA A 52 1.62 -11.34 -1.62
N GLN A 53 2.90 -11.10 -1.87
CA GLN A 53 3.58 -11.45 -3.12
C GLN A 53 3.61 -12.97 -3.35
N GLU A 54 3.85 -13.75 -2.30
CA GLU A 54 3.97 -15.21 -2.40
C GLU A 54 2.63 -15.95 -2.27
N GLY A 55 1.53 -15.25 -1.99
CA GLY A 55 0.20 -15.84 -1.81
C GLY A 55 0.10 -16.79 -0.61
N LYS A 56 0.67 -16.39 0.53
CA LYS A 56 0.71 -17.19 1.78
C LYS A 56 -0.22 -16.64 2.86
N LEU A 57 -0.57 -17.50 3.82
CA LEU A 57 -1.36 -17.13 5.00
C LEU A 57 -2.69 -16.46 4.62
N MET A 58 -2.86 -15.18 4.94
CA MET A 58 -4.06 -14.40 4.65
C MET A 58 -4.27 -14.13 3.15
N PHE A 59 -3.27 -14.39 2.31
CA PHE A 59 -3.32 -14.22 0.85
C PHE A 59 -3.36 -15.55 0.08
N GLU A 60 -3.64 -16.68 0.75
CA GLU A 60 -3.77 -17.98 0.08
C GLU A 60 -4.84 -17.96 -1.01
N GLY A 61 -4.46 -18.36 -2.23
CA GLY A 61 -5.33 -18.31 -3.42
C GLY A 61 -5.60 -16.89 -3.94
N ALA A 62 -4.99 -15.87 -3.35
CA ALA A 62 -5.24 -14.47 -3.64
C ALA A 62 -3.94 -13.64 -3.62
N ALA A 63 -2.85 -14.17 -4.19
CA ALA A 63 -1.58 -13.46 -4.35
C ALA A 63 -1.78 -12.05 -4.96
N VAL A 64 -0.90 -11.14 -4.58
CA VAL A 64 -0.87 -9.75 -5.04
C VAL A 64 0.29 -9.64 -6.03
N ASP A 65 -0.02 -9.59 -7.33
CA ASP A 65 1.00 -9.68 -8.38
C ASP A 65 1.66 -8.32 -8.72
N ASN A 66 1.15 -7.23 -8.15
CA ASN A 66 1.58 -5.86 -8.40
C ASN A 66 2.28 -5.20 -7.20
N VAL A 67 2.90 -6.01 -6.34
CA VAL A 67 3.73 -5.58 -5.20
C VAL A 67 5.08 -6.29 -5.14
#